data_AF-A0A497NVY3-F1
#
_entry.id   AF-A0A497NVY3-F1
#
_cell.length_a   1.000
_cell.length_b   1.000
_cell.length_c   1.000
_cell.angle_alpha   90.00
_cell.angle_beta   90.00
_cell.angle_gamma   90.00
#
_symmetry.space_group_name_H-M   'P 1'
#
loop_
_entity.id
_entity.type
_entity.pdbx_description
1 polymer ?
#
loop_
_entity_poly.entity_id
_entity_poly.type
_entity_poly.pdbx_seq_one_letter_code
_entity_poly.pdbx_strand_id
1 'polypeptide(L)'
;MVFPVETEQRVKRRALNVCQEHLRKVVDISRKVPQMMNCFVKGDKKTAQQLFNEIKELGDSVGAARRTVVQELAEIGAILMSREDFLRFTNLTSEIADFCEGIAFRLLEIMERKWKVSQEIRKDLMSFSEAVFETVSKLR
;
A
#
# COMPACT_ATOMS: atom_id res chain seq x y z
N MET A 1 6.40 40.63 -3.13
CA MET A 1 5.69 40.34 -1.87
C MET A 1 4.78 39.15 -2.18
N VAL A 2 4.93 38.00 -1.50
CA VAL A 2 4.06 36.82 -1.74
C VAL A 2 2.89 36.91 -0.77
N PHE A 3 1.67 36.76 -1.26
CA PHE A 3 0.48 36.87 -0.41
C PHE A 3 0.31 35.61 0.45
N PRO A 4 -0.26 35.71 1.66
CA PRO A 4 -0.48 34.55 2.54
C PRO A 4 -1.25 33.39 1.86
N VAL A 5 -2.24 33.74 1.02
CA VAL A 5 -3.06 32.78 0.26
C VAL A 5 -2.25 32.02 -0.80
N GLU A 6 -1.32 32.70 -1.49
CA GLU A 6 -0.43 32.05 -2.47
C GLU A 6 0.56 31.10 -1.77
N THR A 7 0.94 31.43 -0.54
CA THR A 7 1.82 30.59 0.28
C THR A 7 1.10 29.31 0.72
N GLU A 8 -0.15 29.41 1.16
CA GLU A 8 -0.98 28.26 1.56
C GLU A 8 -1.24 27.31 0.38
N GLN A 9 -1.62 27.82 -0.79
CA GLN A 9 -1.85 27.00 -1.98
C GLN A 9 -0.59 26.24 -2.42
N ARG A 10 0.57 26.88 -2.33
CA ARG A 10 1.85 26.26 -2.67
C ARG A 10 2.21 25.12 -1.72
N VAL A 11 2.04 25.31 -0.40
CA VAL A 11 2.32 24.23 0.57
C VAL A 11 1.30 23.09 0.47
N LYS A 12 0.03 23.40 0.18
CA LYS A 12 -0.98 22.38 -0.08
C LYS A 12 -0.61 21.50 -1.28
N ARG A 13 -0.11 22.10 -2.37
CA ARG A 13 0.37 21.34 -3.55
C ARG A 13 1.56 20.45 -3.19
N ARG A 14 2.50 20.95 -2.39
CA ARG A 14 3.65 20.16 -1.92
C ARG A 14 3.19 18.95 -1.10
N ALA A 15 2.27 19.14 -0.15
CA ALA A 15 1.67 18.06 0.64
C ALA A 15 0.94 17.03 -0.23
N LEU A 16 0.13 17.49 -1.19
CA LEU A 16 -0.58 16.60 -2.13
C LEU A 16 0.40 15.74 -2.95
N ASN A 17 1.47 16.33 -3.47
CA ASN A 17 2.44 15.61 -4.30
C ASN A 17 3.11 14.46 -3.52
N VAL A 18 3.51 14.70 -2.27
CA VAL A 18 4.17 13.67 -1.46
C VAL A 18 3.20 12.59 -1.01
N CYS A 19 1.94 12.94 -0.74
CA CYS A 19 0.88 11.96 -0.47
C CYS A 19 0.53 11.12 -1.71
N GLN A 20 0.51 11.71 -2.91
CA GLN A 20 0.27 10.99 -4.16
C GLN A 20 1.41 9.99 -4.46
N GLU A 21 2.66 10.37 -4.21
CA GLU A 21 3.79 9.46 -4.37
C GLU A 21 3.75 8.32 -3.34
N HIS A 22 3.39 8.60 -2.08
CA HIS A 22 3.12 7.55 -1.08
C HIS A 22 2.02 6.58 -1.56
N LEU A 23 0.90 7.12 -2.06
CA LEU A 23 -0.23 6.34 -2.52
C LEU A 23 0.10 5.48 -3.76
N ARG A 24 0.91 6.00 -4.66
CA ARG A 24 1.43 5.23 -5.80
C ARG A 24 2.12 3.95 -5.33
N LYS A 25 2.97 4.06 -4.30
CA LYS A 25 3.66 2.90 -3.72
C LYS A 25 2.71 1.93 -3.03
N VAL A 26 1.68 2.44 -2.34
CA VAL A 26 0.61 1.61 -1.76
C VAL A 26 -0.12 0.81 -2.85
N VAL A 27 -0.42 1.42 -4.00
CA VAL A 27 -1.02 0.70 -5.13
C VAL A 27 -0.06 -0.33 -5.72
N ASP A 28 1.23 -0.02 -5.81
CA ASP A 28 2.23 -0.93 -6.36
C ASP A 28 2.43 -2.19 -5.50
N ILE A 29 2.46 -2.08 -4.17
CA ILE A 29 2.47 -3.27 -3.29
C ILE A 29 1.15 -4.03 -3.36
N SER A 30 0.00 -3.33 -3.41
CA SER A 30 -1.32 -3.97 -3.49
C SER A 30 -1.49 -4.84 -4.74
N ARG A 31 -0.87 -4.44 -5.86
CA ARG A 31 -0.86 -5.22 -7.11
C ARG A 31 -0.23 -6.61 -6.95
N LYS A 32 0.64 -6.80 -5.97
CA LYS A 32 1.31 -8.08 -5.71
C LYS A 32 0.39 -9.10 -5.02
N VAL A 33 -0.69 -8.67 -4.38
CA VAL A 33 -1.60 -9.58 -3.66
C VAL A 33 -2.31 -10.57 -4.61
N PRO A 34 -2.95 -10.14 -5.72
CA PRO A 34 -3.51 -11.08 -6.70
C PRO A 34 -2.44 -12.00 -7.33
N GLN A 35 -1.22 -11.50 -7.52
CA GLN A 35 -0.10 -12.32 -8.04
C GLN A 35 0.27 -13.43 -7.05
N MET A 36 0.38 -13.09 -5.77
CA MET A 36 0.63 -14.04 -4.69
C MET A 36 -0.49 -15.07 -4.58
N MET A 37 -1.75 -14.64 -4.73
CA MET A 37 -2.91 -15.53 -4.73
C MET A 37 -2.90 -16.49 -5.93
N ASN A 38 -2.50 -16.01 -7.12
CA ASN A 38 -2.35 -16.88 -8.30
C ASN A 38 -1.27 -17.96 -8.07
N CYS A 39 -0.14 -17.61 -7.45
CA CYS A 39 0.86 -18.60 -7.03
C CYS A 39 0.30 -19.61 -6.04
N PHE A 40 -0.49 -19.15 -5.07
CA PHE A 40 -1.16 -20.02 -4.10
C PHE A 40 -2.15 -21.01 -4.76
N VAL A 41 -2.97 -20.53 -5.70
CA VAL A 41 -3.91 -21.37 -6.48
C VAL A 41 -3.15 -22.45 -7.25
N LYS A 42 -2.06 -22.07 -7.93
CA LYS A 42 -1.22 -22.97 -8.74
C LYS A 42 -0.29 -23.88 -7.93
N GLY A 43 -0.12 -23.60 -6.64
CA GLY A 43 0.88 -24.28 -5.81
C GLY A 43 2.33 -23.92 -6.16
N ASP A 44 2.57 -22.80 -6.85
CA ASP A 44 3.90 -22.35 -7.27
C ASP A 44 4.62 -21.64 -6.11
N LYS A 45 5.21 -22.46 -5.24
CA LYS A 45 5.89 -22.01 -4.03
C LYS A 45 7.15 -21.18 -4.34
N LYS A 46 7.88 -21.51 -5.40
CA LYS A 46 9.14 -20.83 -5.72
C LYS A 46 8.88 -19.37 -6.09
N THR A 47 7.91 -19.13 -6.96
CA THR A 47 7.52 -17.77 -7.32
C THR A 47 6.81 -17.05 -6.18
N ALA A 48 6.02 -17.75 -5.36
CA ALA A 48 5.44 -17.16 -4.15
C ALA A 48 6.52 -16.62 -3.19
N GLN A 49 7.63 -17.34 -3.00
CA GLN A 49 8.74 -16.89 -2.16
C GLN A 49 9.44 -15.63 -2.73
N GLN A 50 9.58 -15.55 -4.05
CA GLN A 50 10.15 -14.37 -4.71
C GLN A 50 9.24 -13.15 -4.54
N LEU A 51 7.94 -13.32 -4.81
CA LEU A 51 6.93 -12.27 -4.61
C LEU A 51 6.87 -11.81 -3.16
N PHE A 52 7.00 -12.71 -2.20
CA PHE A 52 7.04 -12.34 -0.78
C PHE A 52 8.21 -11.39 -0.45
N ASN A 53 9.39 -11.63 -1.01
CA ASN A 53 10.53 -10.74 -0.81
C ASN A 53 10.31 -9.39 -1.48
N GLU A 54 9.77 -9.37 -2.71
CA GLU A 54 9.41 -8.11 -3.39
C GLU A 54 8.36 -7.31 -2.60
N ILE A 55 7.38 -7.98 -1.99
CA ILE A 55 6.36 -7.33 -1.16
C ILE A 55 7.01 -6.66 0.05
N LYS A 56 7.98 -7.29 0.71
CA LYS A 56 8.72 -6.66 1.82
C LYS A 56 9.49 -5.41 1.39
N GLU A 57 10.19 -5.49 0.26
CA GLU A 57 10.94 -4.34 -0.27
C GLU A 57 10.00 -3.17 -0.63
N LEU A 58 8.83 -3.48 -1.21
CA LEU A 58 7.80 -2.49 -1.48
C LEU A 58 7.20 -1.91 -0.19
N GLY A 59 7.01 -2.73 0.84
CA GLY A 59 6.55 -2.31 2.17
C GLY A 59 7.50 -1.32 2.83
N ASP A 60 8.80 -1.61 2.81
CA ASP A 60 9.85 -0.68 3.25
C ASP A 60 9.79 0.65 2.48
N SER A 61 9.55 0.59 1.17
CA SER A 61 9.40 1.77 0.30
C SER A 61 8.16 2.60 0.63
N VAL A 62 7.03 1.97 0.98
CA VAL A 62 5.83 2.65 1.50
C VAL A 62 6.13 3.31 2.83
N GLY A 63 6.81 2.60 3.74
CA GLY A 63 7.25 3.13 5.04
C GLY A 63 8.15 4.35 4.89
N ALA A 64 9.10 4.32 3.94
CA ALA A 64 9.94 5.47 3.62
C ALA A 64 9.13 6.66 3.10
N ALA A 65 8.20 6.44 2.16
CA ALA A 65 7.35 7.51 1.64
C ALA A 65 6.42 8.11 2.70
N ARG A 66 5.90 7.29 3.62
CA ARG A 66 5.14 7.79 4.79
C ARG A 66 5.99 8.74 5.63
N ARG A 67 7.25 8.39 5.91
CA ARG A 67 8.18 9.27 6.67
C ARG A 67 8.41 10.59 5.93
N THR A 68 8.55 10.56 4.60
CA THR A 68 8.64 11.77 3.78
C THR A 68 7.40 12.65 3.93
N VAL A 69 6.19 12.09 3.84
CA VAL A 69 4.95 12.86 4.07
C VAL A 69 4.93 13.51 5.46
N VAL A 70 5.27 12.76 6.51
CA VAL A 70 5.29 13.28 7.88
C VAL A 70 6.29 14.43 8.04
N GLN A 71 7.50 14.28 7.48
CA GLN A 71 8.52 15.32 7.52
C GLN A 71 8.06 16.59 6.80
N GLU A 72 7.50 16.43 5.60
CA GLU A 72 7.00 17.52 4.78
C GLU A 72 5.88 18.31 5.48
N LEU A 73 4.94 17.62 6.11
CA LEU A 73 3.87 18.25 6.88
C LEU A 73 4.40 18.95 8.15
N ALA A 74 5.43 18.40 8.79
CA ALA A 74 6.09 19.03 9.93
C ALA A 74 6.82 20.33 9.52
N GLU A 75 7.52 20.33 8.38
CA GLU A 75 8.18 21.50 7.81
C GLU A 75 7.19 22.60 7.41
N ILE A 76 6.03 22.23 6.85
CA ILE A 76 4.95 23.18 6.52
C ILE A 76 4.34 23.79 7.79
N GLY A 77 4.24 23.00 8.87
CA GLY A 77 3.85 23.48 10.19
C GLY A 77 2.40 23.97 10.24
N ALA A 78 2.17 25.14 10.82
CA ALA A 78 0.83 25.71 11.01
C ALA A 78 0.27 26.42 9.77
N ILE A 79 1.06 26.54 8.69
CA ILE A 79 0.63 27.20 7.45
C ILE A 79 -0.50 26.40 6.77
N LEU A 80 -0.48 25.07 6.91
CA LEU A 80 -1.50 24.18 6.34
C LEU A 80 -2.45 23.71 7.46
N MET A 81 -3.63 24.33 7.54
CA MET A 81 -4.64 23.98 8.54
C MET A 81 -5.12 22.53 8.43
N SER A 82 -5.17 21.98 7.22
CA SER A 82 -5.62 20.60 6.95
C SER A 82 -4.52 19.55 7.08
N ARG A 83 -3.37 19.86 7.70
CA ARG A 83 -2.23 18.93 7.81
C ARG A 83 -2.60 17.59 8.48
N GLU A 84 -3.55 17.63 9.42
CA GLU A 84 -3.98 16.44 10.14
C GLU A 84 -4.75 15.48 9.23
N ASP A 85 -5.53 16.00 8.27
CA ASP A 85 -6.23 15.18 7.29
C ASP A 85 -5.25 14.43 6.39
N PHE A 86 -4.16 15.09 5.98
CA PHE A 86 -3.08 14.43 5.23
C PHE A 86 -2.40 13.33 6.04
N LEU A 87 -2.06 13.60 7.31
CA LEU A 87 -1.47 12.58 8.20
C LEU A 87 -2.40 11.38 8.38
N ARG A 88 -3.69 11.63 8.63
CA ARG A 88 -4.70 10.59 8.83
C ARG A 88 -4.88 9.75 7.56
N PHE A 89 -4.99 10.40 6.41
CA PHE A 89 -5.08 9.72 5.12
C PHE A 89 -3.86 8.84 4.85
N THR A 90 -2.65 9.38 5.04
CA THR A 90 -1.40 8.64 4.84
C THR A 90 -1.27 7.46 5.81
N ASN A 91 -1.70 7.60 7.06
CA ASN A 91 -1.70 6.49 8.01
C ASN A 91 -2.66 5.37 7.59
N LEU A 92 -3.91 5.70 7.27
CA LEU A 92 -4.91 4.73 6.84
C LEU A 92 -4.51 3.99 5.56
N THR A 93 -3.97 4.72 4.58
CA THR A 93 -3.52 4.11 3.32
C THR A 93 -2.24 3.30 3.49
N SER A 94 -1.41 3.60 4.49
CA SER A 94 -0.25 2.79 4.84
C SER A 94 -0.63 1.41 5.39
N GLU A 95 -1.73 1.28 6.14
CA GLU A 95 -2.17 -0.02 6.68
C GLU A 95 -2.45 -1.05 5.57
N ILE A 96 -2.84 -0.58 4.37
CA ILE A 96 -3.01 -1.45 3.20
C ILE A 96 -1.72 -2.22 2.89
N ALA A 97 -0.55 -1.58 3.01
CA ALA A 97 0.74 -2.23 2.77
C ALA A 97 1.04 -3.29 3.85
N ASP A 98 0.75 -2.98 5.11
CA ASP A 98 0.92 -3.92 6.23
C ASP A 98 0.04 -5.17 6.03
N PHE A 99 -1.20 -4.98 5.55
CA PHE A 99 -2.07 -6.11 5.19
C PHE A 99 -1.53 -6.91 4.00
N CYS A 100 -0.95 -6.28 2.99
CA CYS A 100 -0.34 -6.98 1.85
C CYS A 100 0.81 -7.89 2.30
N GLU A 101 1.68 -7.42 3.20
CA GLU A 101 2.75 -8.21 3.80
C GLU A 101 2.18 -9.38 4.61
N GLY A 102 1.17 -9.12 5.45
CA GLY A 102 0.50 -10.13 6.26
C GLY A 102 -0.14 -11.23 5.41
N ILE A 103 -0.86 -10.86 4.34
CA ILE A 103 -1.46 -11.81 3.40
C ILE A 103 -0.38 -12.68 2.76
N ALA A 104 0.70 -12.07 2.26
CA ALA A 104 1.78 -12.79 1.60
C ALA A 104 2.46 -13.78 2.56
N PHE A 105 2.74 -13.36 3.79
CA PHE A 105 3.27 -14.24 4.84
C PHE A 105 2.34 -15.44 5.10
N ARG A 106 1.03 -15.18 5.29
CA ARG A 106 0.06 -16.25 5.58
C ARG A 106 -0.08 -17.24 4.43
N LEU A 107 -0.14 -16.76 3.18
CA LEU A 107 -0.21 -17.64 2.01
C LEU A 107 1.02 -18.53 1.91
N LEU A 108 2.21 -17.98 2.14
CA LEU A 108 3.46 -18.74 2.13
C LEU A 108 3.46 -19.82 3.22
N GLU A 109 3.05 -19.50 4.46
CA GLU A 109 2.95 -20.47 5.56
C GLU A 109 1.97 -21.61 5.26
N ILE A 110 0.82 -21.30 4.64
CA ILE A 110 -0.16 -22.31 4.22
C ILE A 110 0.47 -23.27 3.19
N MET A 111 1.21 -22.73 2.22
CA MET A 111 1.90 -23.52 1.20
C MET A 111 3.02 -24.37 1.80
N GLU A 112 3.83 -23.80 2.69
CA GLU A 112 4.92 -24.48 3.40
C GLU A 112 4.43 -25.69 4.19
N ARG A 113 3.36 -25.48 4.97
CA ARG A 113 2.76 -26.50 5.81
C ARG A 113 1.85 -27.47 5.05
N LYS A 114 1.68 -27.26 3.73
CA LYS A 114 0.82 -28.05 2.83
C LYS A 114 -0.61 -28.18 3.37
N TRP A 115 -1.13 -27.11 3.98
CA TRP A 115 -2.49 -27.11 4.49
C TRP A 115 -3.49 -27.25 3.33
N LYS A 116 -4.46 -28.14 3.51
CA LYS A 116 -5.49 -28.37 2.51
C LYS A 116 -6.50 -27.23 2.56
N VAL A 117 -6.69 -26.58 1.42
CA VAL A 117 -7.71 -25.54 1.20
C VAL A 117 -8.48 -25.96 -0.04
N SER A 118 -9.81 -26.00 0.05
CA SER A 118 -10.67 -26.43 -1.05
C SER A 118 -10.49 -25.53 -2.27
N GLN A 119 -10.73 -26.09 -3.47
CA GLN A 119 -10.60 -25.32 -4.71
C GLN A 119 -11.60 -24.17 -4.80
N GLU A 120 -12.79 -24.34 -4.22
CA GLU A 120 -13.81 -23.29 -4.11
C GLU A 120 -13.28 -22.08 -3.33
N ILE A 121 -12.76 -22.29 -2.11
CA ILE A 121 -12.19 -21.22 -1.28
C ILE A 121 -11.02 -20.54 -2.02
N ARG A 122 -10.16 -21.30 -2.70
CA ARG A 122 -9.05 -20.74 -3.47
C ARG A 122 -9.54 -19.80 -4.59
N LYS A 123 -10.60 -20.19 -5.29
CA LYS A 123 -11.19 -19.40 -6.37
C LYS A 123 -11.85 -18.13 -5.84
N ASP A 124 -12.59 -18.22 -4.74
CA ASP A 124 -13.26 -17.08 -4.12
C ASP A 124 -12.26 -16.08 -3.53
N LEU A 125 -11.17 -16.56 -2.92
CA LEU A 125 -10.09 -15.70 -2.45
C LEU A 125 -9.35 -15.01 -3.61
N MET A 126 -9.21 -15.69 -4.76
CA MET A 126 -8.65 -15.08 -5.96
C MET A 126 -9.51 -13.92 -6.46
N SER A 127 -10.81 -14.15 -6.70
CA SER A 127 -11.72 -13.11 -7.16
C SER A 127 -11.85 -11.96 -6.15
N PHE A 128 -11.87 -12.26 -4.85
CA PHE A 128 -11.86 -11.25 -3.80
C PHE A 128 -10.58 -10.40 -3.84
N SER A 129 -9.41 -11.02 -4.01
CA SER A 129 -8.14 -10.30 -4.10
C SER A 129 -8.10 -9.34 -5.29
N GLU A 130 -8.67 -9.74 -6.43
CA GLU A 130 -8.76 -8.91 -7.64
C GLU A 130 -9.71 -7.72 -7.42
N ALA A 131 -10.89 -7.95 -6.82
CA ALA A 131 -11.85 -6.89 -6.52
C ALA A 131 -11.31 -5.87 -5.49
N VAL A 132 -10.60 -6.35 -4.47
CA VAL A 132 -9.91 -5.48 -3.50
C VAL A 132 -8.84 -4.65 -4.20
N PHE A 133 -8.00 -5.27 -5.05
CA PHE A 133 -6.99 -4.53 -5.81
C PHE A 133 -7.62 -3.49 -6.73
N GLU A 134 -8.70 -3.82 -7.44
CA GLU A 134 -9.43 -2.88 -8.28
C GLU A 134 -9.92 -1.66 -7.47
N THR A 135 -10.45 -1.90 -6.27
CA THR A 135 -10.90 -0.83 -5.36
C THR A 135 -9.73 0.05 -4.92
N VAL A 136 -8.62 -0.53 -4.49
CA VAL A 136 -7.41 0.22 -4.08
C VAL A 136 -6.82 1.00 -5.26
N SER A 137 -6.90 0.46 -6.49
CA SER A 137 -6.37 1.13 -7.68
C SER A 137 -7.09 2.45 -8.00
N LYS A 138 -8.36 2.58 -7.59
CA LYS A 138 -9.18 3.81 -7.75
C LYS A 138 -8.81 4.92 -6.76
N LEU A 139 -7.92 4.64 -5.79
CA LEU A 139 -7.36 5.70 -4.93
C LEU A 139 -6.40 6.60 -5.71
N ARG A 140 -5.86 6.12 -6.84
CA ARG A 140 -4.96 6.86 -7.71
C ARG A 140 -5.70 7.74 -8.72
#